data_AF-X1VV33-F1
#
_entry.id   AF-X1VV33-F1
#
_cell.length_a   1.000
_cell.length_b   1.000
_cell.length_c   1.000
_cell.angle_alpha   90.00
_cell.angle_beta   90.00
_cell.angle_gamma   90.00
#
_symmetry.space_group_name_H-M   'P 1'
#
loop_
_entity.id
_entity.type
_entity.pdbx_description
1 polymer ?
#
loop_
_entity_poly.entity_id
_entity_poly.type
_entity_poly.pdbx_seq_one_letter_code
_entity_poly.pdbx_strand_id
1 'polypeptide(L)'
;MAQKKNLLILGAGAAGSIVANKVTKELRREIAEGKYSVTVLDKSDTAYNPAGYTFIPFHLLAPEDIMRPMKKVISPRANAFYGDDGEVTNVDLGDRKVSVKSGKEYAYDYLMIATGARLVPEAVPGLVDDYNTFYTMDGSIDLRERLSTFDSGRIVVTTPEMPIACPGAPSKFMVLLDDYLKHVRAGDVKDKVDLTFLWPINNIGPPVYNERVIEGFEERGIDRRYNFKTESV
;
A
#
# COMPACT_ATOMS: atom_id res chain seq x y z
N MET A 1 38.03 10.45 -19.99
CA MET A 1 36.86 9.54 -19.86
C MET A 1 35.67 10.40 -19.48
N ALA A 2 34.49 10.20 -20.07
CA ALA A 2 33.30 10.96 -19.69
C ALA A 2 32.95 10.69 -18.22
N GLN A 3 32.57 11.72 -17.46
CA GLN A 3 32.14 11.56 -16.07
C GLN A 3 30.89 10.67 -16.03
N LYS A 4 30.94 9.63 -15.18
CA LYS A 4 29.83 8.70 -14.96
C LYS A 4 28.65 9.45 -14.33
N LYS A 5 27.47 9.32 -14.92
CA LYS A 5 26.23 9.92 -14.41
C LYS A 5 25.45 8.96 -13.51
N ASN A 6 24.89 9.46 -12.41
CA ASN A 6 24.20 8.66 -11.40
C ASN A 6 22.70 8.96 -11.39
N LEU A 7 21.88 7.95 -11.70
CA LEU A 7 20.46 7.94 -11.40
C LEU A 7 20.24 7.27 -10.04
N LEU A 8 19.74 8.02 -9.07
CA LEU A 8 19.35 7.53 -7.76
C LEU A 8 17.83 7.44 -7.67
N ILE A 9 17.33 6.27 -7.28
CA ILE A 9 15.90 5.97 -7.13
C ILE A 9 15.62 5.66 -5.67
N LEU A 10 14.74 6.43 -5.05
CA LEU A 10 14.32 6.24 -3.66
C LEU A 10 12.98 5.50 -3.65
N GLY A 11 12.95 4.31 -3.07
CA GLY A 11 11.82 3.40 -3.11
C GLY A 11 11.90 2.41 -4.28
N ALA A 12 11.83 1.12 -3.95
CA ALA A 12 11.87 0.00 -4.87
C ALA A 12 10.48 -0.63 -5.09
N GLY A 13 9.41 0.06 -4.69
CA GLY A 13 8.03 -0.33 -4.97
C GLY A 13 7.69 -0.33 -6.47
N ALA A 14 6.41 -0.36 -6.81
CA ALA A 14 5.95 -0.51 -8.20
C ALA A 14 6.61 0.47 -9.18
N ALA A 15 6.58 1.78 -8.89
CA ALA A 15 7.15 2.78 -9.79
C ALA A 15 8.69 2.68 -9.86
N GLY A 16 9.37 2.60 -8.73
CA GLY A 16 10.83 2.58 -8.67
C GLY A 16 11.43 1.35 -9.35
N SER A 17 10.88 0.17 -9.11
CA SER A 17 11.33 -1.06 -9.78
C SER A 17 11.08 -1.05 -11.30
N ILE A 18 9.92 -0.55 -11.75
CA ILE A 18 9.62 -0.40 -13.19
C ILE A 18 10.64 0.53 -13.85
N VAL A 19 10.90 1.70 -13.28
CA VAL A 19 11.85 2.65 -13.85
C VAL A 19 13.27 2.11 -13.82
N ALA A 20 13.72 1.51 -12.71
CA ALA A 20 15.04 0.88 -12.63
C ALA A 20 15.24 -0.18 -13.72
N ASN A 21 14.26 -1.06 -13.91
CA ASN A 21 14.32 -2.12 -14.92
C ASN A 21 14.28 -1.58 -16.35
N LYS A 22 13.46 -0.56 -16.62
CA LYS A 22 13.37 0.07 -17.93
C LYS A 22 14.66 0.80 -18.27
N VAL A 23 15.17 1.65 -17.38
CA VAL A 23 16.39 2.42 -17.61
C VAL A 23 17.60 1.50 -17.79
N THR A 24 17.76 0.47 -16.94
CA THR A 24 18.88 -0.47 -17.09
C THR A 24 18.82 -1.31 -18.37
N LYS A 25 17.62 -1.52 -18.92
CA LYS A 25 17.42 -2.17 -20.22
C LYS A 25 17.80 -1.24 -21.36
N GLU A 26 17.27 -0.02 -21.38
CA GLU A 26 17.49 0.94 -22.47
C GLU A 26 18.95 1.43 -22.52
N LEU A 27 19.58 1.70 -21.36
CA LEU A 27 20.96 2.20 -21.24
C LEU A 27 21.98 1.07 -21.03
N ARG A 28 21.67 -0.15 -21.48
CA ARG A 28 22.51 -1.33 -21.20
C ARG A 28 23.96 -1.14 -21.66
N ARG A 29 24.19 -0.54 -22.83
CA ARG A 29 25.53 -0.35 -23.39
C ARG A 29 26.30 0.69 -22.60
N GLU A 30 25.65 1.80 -22.28
CA GLU A 30 26.25 2.92 -21.57
C GLU A 30 26.55 2.57 -20.10
N ILE A 31 25.73 1.72 -19.47
CA ILE A 31 26.02 1.14 -18.15
C ILE A 31 27.25 0.22 -18.23
N ALA A 32 27.33 -0.64 -19.25
CA ALA A 32 28.48 -1.53 -19.44
C ALA A 32 29.79 -0.75 -19.74
N GLU A 33 29.68 0.39 -20.42
CA GLU A 33 30.78 1.33 -20.68
C GLU A 33 31.10 2.24 -19.49
N GLY A 34 30.37 2.12 -18.38
CA GLY A 34 30.59 2.93 -17.17
C GLY A 34 30.15 4.39 -17.27
N LYS A 35 29.37 4.77 -18.30
CA LYS A 35 28.85 6.13 -18.50
C LYS A 35 27.67 6.46 -17.57
N TYR A 36 26.90 5.45 -17.15
CA TYR A 36 25.80 5.62 -16.21
C TYR A 36 25.86 4.58 -15.08
N SER A 37 25.28 4.92 -13.92
CA SER A 37 24.78 3.92 -12.97
C SER A 37 23.39 4.22 -12.47
N VAL A 38 22.67 3.15 -12.15
CA VAL A 38 21.34 3.18 -11.54
C VAL A 38 21.49 2.60 -10.15
N THR A 39 21.14 3.38 -9.13
CA THR A 39 21.13 2.97 -7.73
C THR A 39 19.70 3.02 -7.21
N VAL A 40 19.26 1.98 -6.52
CA VAL A 40 17.93 1.90 -5.89
C VAL A 40 18.11 1.74 -4.39
N LEU A 41 17.44 2.57 -3.61
CA LEU A 41 17.44 2.52 -2.15
C LEU A 41 16.02 2.18 -1.67
N ASP A 42 15.87 1.14 -0.86
CA ASP A 42 14.61 0.84 -0.18
C ASP A 42 14.89 0.30 1.22
N LYS A 43 13.96 0.42 2.16
CA LYS A 43 14.11 -0.18 3.49
C LYS A 43 13.90 -1.70 3.48
N SER A 44 13.18 -2.24 2.50
CA SER A 44 12.78 -3.64 2.39
C SER A 44 13.47 -4.35 1.23
N ASP A 45 13.99 -5.56 1.48
CA ASP A 45 14.48 -6.47 0.44
C ASP A 45 13.37 -7.38 -0.14
N THR A 46 12.13 -7.13 0.26
CA THR A 46 10.94 -7.85 -0.17
C THR A 46 9.96 -6.90 -0.86
N ALA A 47 9.57 -7.27 -2.08
CA ALA A 47 8.50 -6.63 -2.83
C ALA A 47 7.15 -7.13 -2.31
N TYR A 48 6.26 -6.20 -2.00
CA TYR A 48 4.86 -6.48 -1.70
C TYR A 48 3.98 -5.94 -2.82
N ASN A 49 2.89 -6.65 -3.15
CA ASN A 49 1.80 -6.12 -3.95
C ASN A 49 0.64 -5.69 -3.03
N PRO A 50 0.52 -4.39 -2.68
CA PRO A 50 -0.46 -3.93 -1.69
C PRO A 50 -1.92 -4.15 -2.11
N ALA A 51 -2.19 -4.32 -3.41
CA ALA A 51 -3.53 -4.64 -3.89
C ALA A 51 -4.04 -5.99 -3.37
N GLY A 52 -3.14 -6.88 -2.93
CA GLY A 52 -3.49 -8.16 -2.32
C GLY A 52 -4.01 -8.07 -0.88
N TYR A 53 -3.67 -7.00 -0.15
CA TYR A 53 -3.97 -6.93 1.28
C TYR A 53 -5.47 -7.00 1.59
N THR A 54 -6.33 -6.46 0.72
CA THR A 54 -7.80 -6.52 0.85
C THR A 54 -8.36 -7.95 0.84
N PHE A 55 -7.63 -8.92 0.24
CA PHE A 55 -8.10 -10.29 0.06
C PHE A 55 -7.62 -11.25 1.16
N ILE A 56 -6.53 -10.91 1.86
CA ILE A 56 -5.93 -11.73 2.92
C ILE A 56 -6.90 -11.98 4.09
N PRO A 57 -7.67 -10.99 4.60
CA PRO A 57 -8.62 -11.19 5.70
C PRO A 57 -9.65 -12.30 5.44
N PHE A 58 -9.94 -12.58 4.16
CA PHE A 58 -10.98 -13.52 3.74
C PHE A 58 -10.42 -14.84 3.20
N HIS A 59 -9.14 -15.14 3.42
CA HIS A 59 -8.43 -16.33 2.91
C HIS A 59 -8.42 -16.47 1.38
N LEU A 60 -8.68 -15.39 0.64
CA LEU A 60 -8.66 -15.39 -0.83
C LEU A 60 -7.23 -15.31 -1.39
N LEU A 61 -6.29 -14.81 -0.60
CA LEU A 61 -4.85 -14.83 -0.86
C LEU A 61 -4.08 -15.15 0.43
N ALA A 62 -2.93 -15.79 0.28
CA ALA A 62 -1.92 -15.92 1.30
C ALA A 62 -0.87 -14.79 1.17
N PRO A 63 -0.18 -14.39 2.27
CA PRO A 63 0.90 -13.40 2.20
C PRO A 63 1.94 -13.71 1.11
N GLU A 64 2.28 -14.98 0.94
CA GLU A 64 3.29 -15.46 -0.01
C GLU A 64 2.89 -15.20 -1.47
N ASP A 65 1.59 -15.14 -1.78
CA ASP A 65 1.08 -14.87 -3.14
C ASP A 65 1.41 -13.45 -3.61
N ILE A 66 1.61 -12.52 -2.67
CA ILE A 66 1.87 -11.10 -2.96
C ILE A 66 3.28 -10.66 -2.57
N MET A 67 4.14 -11.59 -2.17
CA MET A 67 5.52 -11.33 -1.76
C MET A 67 6.52 -11.87 -2.78
N ARG A 68 7.54 -11.08 -3.09
CA ARG A 68 8.68 -11.53 -3.91
C ARG A 68 9.99 -10.95 -3.40
N PRO A 69 11.08 -11.73 -3.32
CA PRO A 69 12.40 -11.17 -3.04
C PRO A 69 12.76 -10.10 -4.08
N MET A 70 13.20 -8.92 -3.65
CA MET A 70 13.51 -7.79 -4.54
C MET A 70 14.60 -8.12 -5.55
N LYS A 71 15.53 -9.02 -5.22
CA LYS A 71 16.55 -9.55 -6.15
C LYS A 71 15.97 -10.28 -7.38
N LYS A 72 14.72 -10.75 -7.31
CA LYS A 72 13.99 -11.35 -8.44
C LYS A 72 13.17 -10.31 -9.23
N VAL A 73 13.01 -9.10 -8.68
CA VAL A 73 12.20 -8.03 -9.26
C VAL A 73 13.07 -6.99 -9.96
N ILE A 74 14.19 -6.58 -9.32
CA ILE A 74 15.11 -5.59 -9.87
C ILE A 74 16.19 -6.27 -10.72
N SER A 75 16.51 -5.64 -11.85
CA SER A 75 17.58 -6.04 -12.75
C SER A 75 18.92 -6.06 -12.01
N PRO A 76 19.76 -7.10 -12.17
CA PRO A 76 21.10 -7.15 -11.58
C PRO A 76 22.06 -6.08 -12.14
N ARG A 77 21.63 -5.27 -13.12
CA ARG A 77 22.37 -4.10 -13.62
C ARG A 77 22.17 -2.85 -12.77
N ALA A 78 21.18 -2.82 -11.88
CA ALA A 78 21.01 -1.76 -10.91
C ALA A 78 21.69 -2.15 -9.59
N ASN A 79 22.32 -1.18 -8.93
CA ASN A 79 22.86 -1.35 -7.59
C ASN A 79 21.73 -1.11 -6.59
N ALA A 80 21.15 -2.17 -6.05
CA ALA A 80 20.06 -2.06 -5.09
C ALA A 80 20.57 -2.28 -3.66
N PHE A 81 20.24 -1.36 -2.76
CA PHE A 81 20.57 -1.42 -1.34
C PHE A 81 19.29 -1.45 -0.51
N TYR A 82 19.29 -2.28 0.53
CA TYR A 82 18.14 -2.56 1.38
C TYR A 82 18.48 -2.39 2.87
N GLY A 83 17.49 -2.42 3.76
CA GLY A 83 17.69 -2.27 5.20
C GLY A 83 18.30 -0.90 5.53
N ASP A 84 19.22 -0.84 6.50
CA ASP A 84 19.80 0.44 6.93
C ASP A 84 20.60 1.17 5.83
N ASP A 85 21.15 0.44 4.85
CA ASP A 85 21.85 1.00 3.69
C ASP A 85 20.90 1.50 2.58
N GLY A 86 19.62 1.16 2.64
CA GLY A 86 18.60 1.59 1.68
C GLY A 86 17.47 2.43 2.29
N GLU A 87 17.35 2.48 3.61
CA GLU A 87 16.37 3.29 4.32
C GLU A 87 16.80 4.76 4.29
N VAL A 88 16.16 5.54 3.43
CA VAL A 88 16.41 6.98 3.26
C VAL A 88 15.97 7.75 4.50
N THR A 89 16.85 8.62 5.01
CA THR A 89 16.58 9.49 6.17
C THR A 89 16.56 10.96 5.82
N ASN A 90 17.30 11.38 4.78
CA ASN A 90 17.33 12.77 4.33
C ASN A 90 17.55 12.89 2.82
N VAL A 91 16.96 13.91 2.20
CA VAL A 91 17.16 14.27 0.79
C VAL A 91 17.58 15.73 0.72
N ASP A 92 18.86 15.96 0.41
CA ASP A 92 19.41 17.29 0.21
C ASP A 92 19.45 17.64 -1.29
N LEU A 93 18.52 18.52 -1.69
CA LEU A 93 18.42 18.96 -3.08
C LEU A 93 19.47 20.00 -3.48
N GLY A 94 20.06 20.71 -2.50
CA GLY A 94 21.08 21.74 -2.73
C GLY A 94 22.42 21.10 -3.07
N ASP A 95 22.89 20.19 -2.20
CA ASP A 95 24.14 19.46 -2.38
C ASP A 95 23.99 18.21 -3.27
N ARG A 96 22.76 17.89 -3.67
CA ARG A 96 22.38 16.71 -4.48
C ARG A 96 22.84 15.40 -3.84
N LYS A 97 22.47 15.23 -2.57
CA LYS A 97 22.82 14.08 -1.76
C LYS A 97 21.61 13.47 -1.08
N VAL A 98 21.69 12.17 -0.83
CA VAL A 98 20.72 11.43 -0.03
C VAL A 98 21.46 10.70 1.08
N SER A 99 20.98 10.83 2.30
CA SER A 99 21.48 10.10 3.46
C SER A 99 20.58 8.91 3.74
N VAL A 100 21.19 7.80 4.14
CA VAL A 100 20.48 6.61 4.61
C VAL A 100 20.75 6.36 6.09
N LYS A 101 19.96 5.48 6.70
CA LYS A 101 20.02 5.20 8.13
C LYS A 101 21.37 4.67 8.62
N SER A 102 22.13 3.97 7.78
CA SER A 102 23.50 3.55 8.10
C SER A 102 24.51 4.70 8.18
N GLY A 103 24.11 5.93 7.81
CA GLY A 103 24.97 7.11 7.75
C GLY A 103 25.71 7.28 6.42
N LYS A 104 25.53 6.37 5.45
CA LYS A 104 26.08 6.54 4.10
C LYS A 104 25.38 7.67 3.35
N GLU A 105 26.13 8.29 2.44
CA GLU A 105 25.62 9.32 1.53
C GLU A 105 25.72 8.86 0.08
N TYR A 106 24.70 9.20 -0.71
CA TYR A 106 24.62 8.92 -2.14
C TYR A 106 24.45 10.23 -2.90
N ALA A 107 25.44 10.59 -3.72
CA ALA A 107 25.34 11.70 -4.65
C ALA A 107 24.59 11.29 -5.93
N TYR A 108 23.90 12.23 -6.57
CA TYR A 108 23.14 11.97 -7.78
C TYR A 108 23.23 13.09 -8.83
N ASP A 109 23.09 12.70 -10.09
CA ASP A 109 22.84 13.62 -11.22
C ASP A 109 21.34 13.69 -11.53
N TYR A 110 20.64 12.56 -11.35
CA TYR A 110 19.21 12.43 -11.50
C TYR A 110 18.64 11.75 -10.26
N LEU A 111 17.57 12.32 -9.70
CA LEU A 111 16.85 11.77 -8.56
C LEU A 111 15.43 11.40 -8.95
N MET A 112 15.01 10.19 -8.61
CA MET A 112 13.61 9.77 -8.67
C MET A 112 13.13 9.46 -7.25
N ILE A 113 12.09 10.15 -6.81
CA ILE A 113 11.43 9.87 -5.53
C ILE A 113 10.20 9.00 -5.80
N ALA A 114 10.25 7.76 -5.36
CA ALA A 114 9.24 6.71 -5.56
C ALA A 114 8.90 5.98 -4.25
N THR A 115 9.00 6.69 -3.12
CA THR A 115 8.87 6.15 -1.75
C THR A 115 7.44 5.78 -1.36
N GLY A 116 6.45 6.12 -2.19
CA GLY A 116 5.04 5.90 -1.90
C GLY A 116 4.50 6.83 -0.80
N ALA A 117 3.45 6.38 -0.12
CA ALA A 117 2.82 7.08 1.00
C ALA A 117 2.87 6.21 2.25
N ARG A 118 2.86 6.85 3.43
CA ARG A 118 2.73 6.16 4.72
C ARG A 118 1.33 6.37 5.30
N LEU A 119 0.88 5.42 6.10
CA LEU A 119 -0.30 5.59 6.94
C LEU A 119 0.06 6.47 8.15
N VAL A 120 -0.92 7.24 8.63
CA VAL A 120 -0.75 8.20 9.73
C VAL A 120 -1.91 8.02 10.71
N PRO A 121 -2.11 6.83 11.31
CA PRO A 121 -3.23 6.58 12.22
C PRO A 121 -3.25 7.56 13.42
N GLU A 122 -2.08 8.08 13.81
CA GLU A 122 -1.93 9.10 14.86
C GLU A 122 -2.61 10.44 14.54
N ALA A 123 -2.99 10.68 13.28
CA ALA A 123 -3.73 11.88 12.88
C ALA A 123 -5.20 11.86 13.34
N VAL A 124 -5.75 10.69 13.67
CA VAL A 124 -7.12 10.54 14.18
C VAL A 124 -7.04 10.17 15.66
N PRO A 125 -7.50 11.05 16.57
CA PRO A 125 -7.54 10.75 18.00
C PRO A 125 -8.24 9.41 18.30
N GLY A 126 -7.62 8.58 19.15
CA GLY A 126 -8.15 7.27 19.56
C GLY A 126 -7.96 6.12 18.54
N LEU A 127 -7.68 6.41 17.27
CA LEU A 127 -7.57 5.37 16.23
C LEU A 127 -6.41 4.40 16.46
N VAL A 128 -5.30 4.86 17.07
CA VAL A 128 -4.15 4.01 17.36
C VAL A 128 -4.49 2.93 18.40
N ASP A 129 -5.41 3.22 19.33
CA ASP A 129 -5.76 2.32 20.42
C ASP A 129 -6.60 1.12 19.95
N ASP A 130 -7.29 1.24 18.82
CA ASP A 130 -8.05 0.17 18.15
C ASP A 130 -7.81 0.15 16.64
N TYR A 131 -6.54 0.10 16.24
CA TYR A 131 -6.13 0.19 14.84
C TYR A 131 -6.34 -1.11 14.06
N ASN A 132 -7.48 -1.22 13.37
CA ASN A 132 -7.83 -2.34 12.52
C ASN A 132 -7.74 -1.95 11.04
N THR A 133 -6.68 -2.35 10.33
CA THR A 133 -6.43 -1.93 8.94
C THR A 133 -6.07 -3.10 8.03
N PHE A 134 -6.59 -3.09 6.80
CA PHE A 134 -6.12 -3.99 5.73
C PHE A 134 -5.10 -3.29 4.80
N TYR A 135 -4.60 -2.10 5.16
CA TYR A 135 -3.59 -1.39 4.36
C TYR A 135 -2.14 -1.80 4.66
N THR A 136 -1.95 -2.73 5.59
CA THR A 136 -0.65 -3.32 5.93
C THR A 136 -0.75 -4.83 5.89
N MET A 137 0.39 -5.51 5.69
CA MET A 137 0.41 -6.98 5.73
C MET A 137 -0.05 -7.50 7.08
N ASP A 138 0.55 -7.02 8.17
CA ASP A 138 0.27 -7.47 9.52
C ASP A 138 -1.19 -7.19 9.89
N GLY A 139 -1.69 -5.98 9.63
CA GLY A 139 -3.09 -5.65 9.90
C GLY A 139 -4.08 -6.51 9.09
N SER A 140 -3.75 -6.87 7.86
CA SER A 140 -4.58 -7.81 7.07
C SER A 140 -4.58 -9.23 7.65
N ILE A 141 -3.47 -9.68 8.23
CA ILE A 141 -3.39 -10.98 8.92
C ILE A 141 -4.20 -10.92 10.22
N ASP A 142 -4.02 -9.86 11.02
CA ASP A 142 -4.77 -9.68 12.27
C ASP A 142 -6.28 -9.59 12.04
N LEU A 143 -6.71 -8.91 10.98
CA LEU A 143 -8.12 -8.84 10.59
C LEU A 143 -8.71 -10.20 10.25
N ARG A 144 -7.93 -11.11 9.65
CA ARG A 144 -8.39 -12.49 9.38
C ARG A 144 -8.82 -13.17 10.67
N GLU A 145 -7.98 -13.09 11.70
CA GLU A 145 -8.25 -13.73 13.00
C GLU A 145 -9.46 -13.08 13.66
N ARG A 146 -9.49 -11.75 13.75
CA ARG A 146 -10.59 -10.98 14.34
C ARG A 146 -11.93 -11.27 13.69
N LEU A 147 -11.97 -11.31 12.35
CA LEU A 147 -13.18 -11.63 11.60
C LEU A 147 -13.59 -13.10 11.73
N SER A 148 -12.65 -14.01 12.01
CA SER A 148 -12.96 -15.43 12.23
C SER A 148 -13.63 -15.71 13.58
N THR A 149 -13.47 -14.80 14.55
CA THR A 149 -14.03 -14.91 15.91
C THR A 149 -15.12 -13.89 16.22
N PHE A 150 -15.46 -13.00 15.28
CA PHE A 150 -16.53 -11.99 15.49
C PHE A 150 -17.91 -12.62 15.33
N ASP A 151 -18.76 -12.57 16.35
CA ASP A 151 -20.01 -13.34 16.39
C ASP A 151 -21.30 -12.49 16.31
N SER A 152 -21.24 -11.22 16.68
CA SER A 152 -22.38 -10.29 16.64
C SER A 152 -21.94 -8.85 16.85
N GLY A 153 -22.80 -7.90 16.51
CA GLY A 153 -22.60 -6.48 16.79
C GLY A 153 -22.57 -5.65 15.51
N ARG A 154 -21.73 -4.61 15.47
CA ARG A 154 -21.58 -3.74 14.32
C ARG A 154 -20.13 -3.68 13.87
N ILE A 155 -19.91 -3.83 12.57
CA ILE A 155 -18.62 -3.55 11.94
C ILE A 155 -18.75 -2.28 11.12
N VAL A 156 -17.86 -1.32 11.42
CA VAL A 156 -17.77 -0.06 10.69
C VAL A 156 -16.50 -0.07 9.85
N VAL A 157 -16.65 0.06 8.52
CA VAL A 157 -15.53 0.31 7.61
C VAL A 157 -15.51 1.81 7.35
N THR A 158 -14.51 2.49 7.88
CA THR A 158 -14.39 3.96 7.80
C THR A 158 -13.13 4.37 7.04
N THR A 159 -13.26 5.46 6.28
CA THR A 159 -12.13 6.21 5.73
C THR A 159 -12.14 7.60 6.34
N PRO A 160 -11.19 7.95 7.23
CA PRO A 160 -11.23 9.22 7.94
C PRO A 160 -11.10 10.45 7.04
N GLU A 161 -10.18 10.43 6.07
CA GLU A 161 -9.87 11.57 5.23
C GLU A 161 -9.32 11.13 3.85
N MET A 162 -9.39 12.03 2.87
CA MET A 162 -8.71 11.91 1.58
C MET A 162 -7.44 12.77 1.56
N PRO A 163 -6.39 12.38 0.81
CA PRO A 163 -6.31 11.22 -0.09
C PRO A 163 -5.93 9.92 0.62
N ILE A 164 -6.38 8.80 0.07
CA ILE A 164 -5.92 7.46 0.45
C ILE A 164 -5.33 6.70 -0.73
N ALA A 165 -4.50 5.70 -0.44
CA ALA A 165 -4.11 4.72 -1.45
C ALA A 165 -5.32 3.87 -1.84
N CYS A 166 -5.54 3.67 -3.14
CA CYS A 166 -6.62 2.85 -3.71
C CYS A 166 -8.02 3.16 -3.12
N PRO A 167 -8.68 4.28 -3.50
CA PRO A 167 -9.98 4.68 -2.97
C PRO A 167 -11.11 3.63 -3.09
N GLY A 168 -11.04 2.71 -4.06
CA GLY A 168 -12.03 1.63 -4.20
C GLY A 168 -11.77 0.41 -3.30
N ALA A 169 -10.68 0.38 -2.53
CA ALA A 169 -10.37 -0.76 -1.66
C ALA A 169 -11.34 -0.87 -0.46
N PRO A 170 -11.73 0.21 0.24
CA PRO A 170 -12.68 0.12 1.36
C PRO A 170 -14.06 -0.39 0.96
N SER A 171 -14.61 0.05 -0.18
CA SER A 171 -15.90 -0.46 -0.67
C SER A 171 -15.81 -1.91 -1.13
N LYS A 172 -14.71 -2.30 -1.78
CA LYS A 172 -14.44 -3.71 -2.11
C LYS A 172 -14.34 -4.57 -0.85
N PHE A 173 -13.62 -4.10 0.16
CA PHE A 173 -13.50 -4.78 1.45
C PHE A 173 -14.87 -4.98 2.09
N MET A 174 -15.73 -3.96 2.07
CA MET A 174 -17.08 -4.05 2.62
C MET A 174 -17.93 -5.13 1.92
N VAL A 175 -17.88 -5.20 0.58
CA VAL A 175 -18.58 -6.26 -0.17
C VAL A 175 -18.04 -7.65 0.17
N LEU A 176 -16.72 -7.81 0.23
CA LEU A 176 -16.09 -9.08 0.59
C LEU A 176 -16.36 -9.49 2.03
N LEU A 177 -16.44 -8.53 2.96
CA LEU A 177 -16.81 -8.75 4.35
C LEU A 177 -18.23 -9.31 4.45
N ASP A 178 -19.18 -8.69 3.74
CA ASP A 178 -20.56 -9.16 3.68
C ASP A 178 -20.65 -10.60 3.13
N ASP A 179 -19.98 -10.88 2.01
CA ASP A 179 -19.92 -12.22 1.42
C ASP A 179 -19.29 -13.24 2.37
N TYR A 180 -18.18 -12.88 3.03
CA TYR A 180 -17.51 -13.75 4.00
C TYR A 180 -18.42 -14.09 5.18
N LEU A 181 -19.10 -13.11 5.77
CA LEU A 181 -20.02 -13.34 6.89
C LEU A 181 -21.22 -14.18 6.47
N LYS A 182 -21.82 -13.89 5.29
CA LYS A 182 -23.02 -14.59 4.79
C LYS A 182 -22.74 -16.02 4.34
N HIS A 183 -21.63 -16.26 3.66
CA HIS A 183 -21.40 -17.51 2.93
C HIS A 183 -20.28 -18.37 3.51
N VAL A 184 -19.30 -17.79 4.19
CA VAL A 184 -18.15 -18.52 4.75
C VAL A 184 -18.34 -18.78 6.25
N ARG A 185 -18.61 -17.75 7.04
CA ARG A 185 -19.00 -17.93 8.46
C ARG A 185 -20.36 -18.61 8.55
N ALA A 186 -21.34 -18.10 7.78
CA ALA A 186 -22.71 -18.60 7.68
C ALA A 186 -23.40 -18.81 9.05
N GLY A 187 -24.61 -19.37 9.04
CA GLY A 187 -25.35 -19.71 10.25
C GLY A 187 -25.64 -18.52 11.17
N ASP A 188 -25.21 -18.62 12.42
CA ASP A 188 -25.55 -17.73 13.54
C ASP A 188 -25.07 -16.28 13.41
N VAL A 189 -24.13 -15.96 12.53
CA VAL A 189 -23.48 -14.64 12.49
C VAL A 189 -24.19 -13.68 11.52
N LYS A 190 -24.81 -14.23 10.47
CA LYS A 190 -25.34 -13.48 9.33
C LYS A 190 -26.35 -12.40 9.75
N ASP A 191 -27.29 -12.75 10.62
CA ASP A 191 -28.38 -11.85 11.03
C ASP A 191 -28.04 -11.13 12.35
N LYS A 192 -26.80 -11.25 12.85
CA LYS A 192 -26.33 -10.66 14.11
C LYS A 192 -25.31 -9.55 13.91
N VAL A 193 -24.90 -9.27 12.66
CA VAL A 193 -23.88 -8.27 12.35
C VAL A 193 -24.43 -7.17 11.44
N ASP A 194 -24.44 -5.94 11.96
CA ASP A 194 -24.70 -4.74 11.17
C ASP A 194 -23.41 -4.27 10.47
N LEU A 195 -23.50 -3.95 9.18
CA LEU A 195 -22.39 -3.37 8.42
C LEU A 195 -22.65 -1.90 8.13
N THR A 196 -21.68 -1.04 8.43
CA THR A 196 -21.75 0.40 8.13
C THR A 196 -20.50 0.87 7.40
N PHE A 197 -20.70 1.54 6.27
CA PHE A 197 -19.65 2.15 5.44
C PHE A 197 -19.64 3.66 5.61
N LEU A 198 -18.56 4.22 6.13
CA LEU A 198 -18.39 5.66 6.33
C LEU A 198 -17.35 6.22 5.37
N TRP A 199 -17.73 7.24 4.60
CA TRP A 199 -16.90 7.84 3.56
C TRP A 199 -16.87 9.37 3.67
N PRO A 200 -15.70 10.02 3.51
CA PRO A 200 -15.53 11.44 3.87
C PRO A 200 -15.99 12.43 2.80
N ILE A 201 -16.26 11.96 1.58
CA ILE A 201 -16.71 12.79 0.45
C ILE A 201 -17.95 12.20 -0.22
N ASN A 202 -18.47 12.81 -1.28
CA ASN A 202 -19.69 12.34 -1.96
C ASN A 202 -19.50 11.11 -2.87
N ASN A 203 -18.27 10.84 -3.31
CA ASN A 203 -17.98 9.86 -4.35
C ASN A 203 -16.77 9.02 -3.97
N ILE A 204 -16.81 7.71 -4.24
CA ILE A 204 -15.67 6.79 -3.99
C ILE A 204 -14.73 6.80 -5.21
N GLY A 205 -15.30 6.80 -6.40
CA GLY A 205 -14.61 6.82 -7.68
C GLY A 205 -15.42 7.50 -8.78
N PRO A 206 -15.20 7.14 -10.05
CA PRO A 206 -15.98 7.65 -11.18
C PRO A 206 -17.48 7.31 -11.07
N PRO A 207 -18.38 8.06 -11.75
CA PRO A 207 -19.84 7.87 -11.61
C PRO A 207 -20.32 6.43 -11.78
N VAL A 208 -19.92 5.76 -12.86
CA VAL A 208 -20.29 4.36 -13.13
C VAL A 208 -19.84 3.41 -12.02
N TYR A 209 -18.69 3.66 -11.40
CA TYR A 209 -18.22 2.85 -10.28
C TYR A 209 -19.08 3.10 -9.03
N ASN A 210 -19.41 4.36 -8.74
CA ASN A 210 -20.23 4.71 -7.57
C ASN A 210 -21.63 4.11 -7.67
N GLU A 211 -22.26 4.19 -8.85
CA GLU A 211 -23.58 3.58 -9.11
C GLU A 211 -23.57 2.09 -8.75
N ARG A 212 -22.56 1.35 -9.24
CA ARG A 212 -22.44 -0.10 -8.96
C ARG A 212 -22.18 -0.43 -7.49
N VAL A 213 -21.37 0.38 -6.80
CA VAL A 213 -21.13 0.19 -5.36
C VAL A 213 -22.38 0.50 -4.55
N ILE A 214 -23.11 1.55 -4.91
CA ILE A 214 -24.36 1.97 -4.29
C ILE A 214 -25.42 0.88 -4.41
N GLU A 215 -25.65 0.38 -5.63
CA GLU A 215 -26.54 -0.77 -5.89
C GLU A 215 -26.12 -1.99 -5.07
N GLY A 216 -24.83 -2.34 -5.11
CA GLY A 216 -24.31 -3.48 -4.36
C GLY A 216 -24.47 -3.35 -2.84
N PHE A 217 -24.38 -2.14 -2.28
CA PHE A 217 -24.64 -1.92 -0.85
C PHE A 217 -26.13 -2.02 -0.51
N GLU A 218 -27.03 -1.53 -1.37
CA GLU A 218 -28.48 -1.63 -1.18
C GLU A 218 -28.97 -3.06 -1.20
N GLU A 219 -28.56 -3.85 -2.19
CA GLU A 219 -28.91 -5.27 -2.30
C GLU A 219 -28.46 -6.08 -1.07
N ARG A 220 -27.41 -5.62 -0.39
CA ARG A 220 -26.81 -6.28 0.77
C ARG A 220 -27.32 -5.78 2.11
N GLY A 221 -28.05 -4.66 2.13
CA GLY A 221 -28.51 -4.01 3.36
C GLY A 221 -27.42 -3.30 4.15
N ILE A 222 -26.34 -2.85 3.50
CA ILE A 222 -25.22 -2.15 4.15
C ILE A 222 -25.59 -0.68 4.38
N ASP A 223 -25.52 -0.19 5.63
CA ASP A 223 -25.69 1.25 5.93
C ASP A 223 -24.49 2.01 5.33
N ARG A 224 -24.77 3.10 4.62
CA ARG A 224 -23.71 3.92 4.00
C ARG A 224 -23.91 5.39 4.34
N ARG A 225 -22.83 6.07 4.73
CA ARG A 225 -22.85 7.50 5.05
C ARG A 225 -21.71 8.21 4.34
N TYR A 226 -22.07 9.10 3.43
CA TYR A 226 -21.16 9.98 2.72
C TYR A 226 -20.99 11.31 3.45
N ASN A 227 -19.89 12.01 3.17
CA ASN A 227 -19.48 13.24 3.87
C ASN A 227 -19.34 13.05 5.39
N PHE A 228 -19.06 11.83 5.84
CA PHE A 228 -18.83 11.53 7.24
C PHE A 228 -17.41 11.95 7.62
N LYS A 229 -17.27 12.88 8.56
CA LYS A 229 -15.97 13.30 9.09
C LYS A 229 -15.68 12.55 10.38
N THR A 230 -14.64 11.73 10.37
CA THR A 230 -14.18 11.02 11.58
C THR A 230 -13.38 11.99 12.43
N GLU A 231 -13.92 12.41 13.57
CA GLU A 231 -13.23 13.29 14.54
C GLU A 231 -12.35 12.50 15.52
N SER A 232 -12.82 11.32 15.95
CA SER A 232 -12.11 10.39 16.84
C SER A 232 -12.68 8.97 16.73
N VAL A 233 -11.96 8.00 17.30
CA VAL A 233 -12.41 6.61 17.49
C VAL A 233 -12.47 6.28 18.97
#